data_AF-A0AAV4D3D1-F1
#
_entry.id   AF-A0AAV4D3D1-F1
#
_cell.length_a   1.000
_cell.length_b   1.000
_cell.length_c   1.000
_cell.angle_alpha   90.00
_cell.angle_beta   90.00
_cell.angle_gamma   90.00
#
_symmetry.space_group_name_H-M   'P 1'
#
loop_
_entity.id
_entity.type
_entity.pdbx_description
1 polymer ?
#
loop_
_entity_poly.entity_id
_entity_poly.type
_entity_poly.pdbx_seq_one_letter_code
_entity_poly.pdbx_strand_id
1 'polypeptide(L)'
;MDTVGKVISCKAAVAWEAKKPLSIETIEVAPPKAGEVRIKILATGVCHTDAYTLDGHDPEGAFPVVLGHEGGGIVESVGEGVTSVVPGDHVIPLYTPQCYDCKFCKNPKTNLCQKIRSTQGQGVMPDGTKRFTCKGKELFHFMGCSTFSEYTVCAEISVSKVDPKAPLEKVCLLGCGISTGYGAALNTAKVSQGSICGVWGLGAVGLAVIMGCKAAGASKIFGIDLNPAKFDVARDFGATDFINPKDYPDKTIQEVVMSLTDGGFDYTFECIGNIHTMRAALECCHKGWGESTIIGVAAAGQEISTRPFQLVTGRVWRGSAFGGWKSRDSVPKLVDEYMNKKLKVDEFVTFTLPLDKINDAFEYMHTGKSPFFSLSWLELNRKKTEVMVVSRKQELPIINIYIKGTRLKQKDQFKYLGSLISRDGRNNSEVASRIAQAKTNFQKMKTVLTNKNISIRTGRGALECYIEPVLMYGCEAWTISKQTQKKLEATEMWFLRRMLRISWTAKKTNDTVLEEAHTTRLLISKIRKRQATFFGHVMRREGLENLVTTGMLEGKRSRGKQREKLIEGLTDWLKAGKSLEAIEATKDRKKWRTMIANAVKQGT
;
A
#
# COMPACT_ATOMS: atom_id res chain seq x y z
N MET A 1 -13.09 17.50 -14.78
CA MET A 1 -13.02 18.68 -15.67
C MET A 1 -13.92 19.83 -15.21
N ASP A 2 -14.85 19.67 -14.25
CA ASP A 2 -15.78 20.74 -13.84
C ASP A 2 -15.18 21.89 -12.98
N THR A 3 -13.99 21.71 -12.41
CA THR A 3 -13.40 22.60 -11.39
C THR A 3 -12.24 23.47 -11.90
N VAL A 4 -11.79 23.28 -13.14
CA VAL A 4 -10.66 24.01 -13.74
C VAL A 4 -10.97 25.51 -13.81
N GLY A 5 -10.04 26.35 -13.37
CA GLY A 5 -10.18 27.82 -13.38
C GLY A 5 -11.17 28.39 -12.35
N LYS A 6 -11.78 27.55 -11.50
CA LYS A 6 -12.75 27.96 -10.48
C LYS A 6 -12.18 27.79 -9.08
N VAL A 7 -12.68 28.58 -8.14
CA VAL A 7 -12.45 28.35 -6.70
C VAL A 7 -13.07 27.02 -6.28
N ILE A 8 -12.35 26.23 -5.48
CA ILE A 8 -12.86 24.98 -4.91
C ILE A 8 -13.15 25.21 -3.43
N SER A 9 -14.34 24.83 -2.97
CA SER A 9 -14.66 24.74 -1.55
C SER A 9 -14.36 23.31 -1.08
N CYS A 10 -13.50 23.15 -0.07
CA CYS A 10 -13.11 21.84 0.43
C CYS A 10 -12.73 21.87 1.93
N LYS A 11 -12.58 20.68 2.52
CA LYS A 11 -12.19 20.53 3.92
C LYS A 11 -10.69 20.72 4.10
N ALA A 12 -10.29 21.41 5.16
CA ALA A 12 -8.90 21.52 5.62
C ALA A 12 -8.82 21.60 7.14
N ALA A 13 -7.66 21.24 7.69
CA ALA A 13 -7.32 21.48 9.09
C ALA A 13 -6.53 22.80 9.19
N VAL A 14 -7.16 23.82 9.76
CA VAL A 14 -6.61 25.17 9.89
C VAL A 14 -6.04 25.37 11.29
N ALA A 15 -4.79 25.78 11.36
CA ALA A 15 -4.19 26.29 12.59
C ALA A 15 -4.49 27.79 12.66
N TRP A 16 -5.42 28.19 13.53
CA TRP A 16 -5.80 29.60 13.68
C TRP A 16 -4.76 30.40 14.47
N GLU A 17 -4.16 29.77 15.49
CA GLU A 17 -3.20 30.35 16.41
C GLU A 17 -2.22 29.25 16.86
N ALA A 18 -1.02 29.64 17.29
CA ALA A 18 -0.07 28.72 17.90
C ALA A 18 -0.63 28.12 19.21
N LYS A 19 -0.21 26.88 19.52
CA LYS A 19 -0.57 26.10 20.72
C LYS A 19 -2.07 25.83 20.87
N LYS A 20 -2.84 25.99 19.81
CA LYS A 20 -4.27 25.63 19.76
C LYS A 20 -4.47 24.40 18.89
N PRO A 21 -5.46 23.55 19.19
CA PRO A 21 -5.85 22.45 18.31
C PRO A 21 -6.20 22.96 16.90
N LEU A 22 -5.97 22.13 15.89
CA LEU A 22 -6.38 22.41 14.53
C LEU A 22 -7.91 22.40 14.42
N SER A 23 -8.48 23.37 13.71
CA SER A 23 -9.91 23.42 13.41
C SER A 23 -10.18 22.79 12.05
N ILE A 24 -11.14 21.87 11.98
CA ILE A 24 -11.62 21.35 10.69
C ILE A 24 -12.59 22.35 10.09
N GLU A 25 -12.17 23.02 9.04
CA GLU A 25 -12.91 24.09 8.38
C GLU A 25 -13.24 23.71 6.94
N THR A 26 -14.27 24.35 6.39
CA THR A 26 -14.42 24.45 4.93
C THR A 26 -13.68 25.70 4.48
N ILE A 27 -12.71 25.52 3.59
CA ILE A 27 -11.89 26.60 3.02
C ILE A 27 -12.17 26.76 1.53
N GLU A 28 -11.80 27.91 1.00
CA GLU A 28 -11.81 28.22 -0.43
C GLU A 28 -10.38 28.16 -0.97
N VAL A 29 -10.17 27.33 -1.99
CA VAL A 29 -8.88 27.13 -2.66
C VAL A 29 -8.96 27.75 -4.06
N ALA A 30 -8.22 28.84 -4.25
CA ALA A 30 -8.13 29.55 -5.52
C ALA A 30 -7.56 28.64 -6.64
N PRO A 31 -7.89 28.91 -7.92
CA PRO A 31 -7.24 28.23 -9.04
C PRO A 31 -5.73 28.53 -9.08
N PRO A 32 -4.91 27.63 -9.65
CA PRO A 32 -3.48 27.86 -9.81
C PRO A 32 -3.22 28.99 -10.82
N LYS A 33 -2.29 29.89 -10.50
CA LYS A 33 -1.76 30.90 -11.43
C LYS A 33 -0.56 30.35 -12.23
N ALA A 34 0.07 31.20 -13.03
CA ALA A 34 1.24 30.83 -13.83
C ALA A 34 2.33 30.13 -12.99
N GLY A 35 2.83 28.99 -13.47
CA GLY A 35 3.84 28.18 -12.78
C GLY A 35 3.34 27.44 -11.52
N GLU A 36 2.03 27.37 -11.29
CA GLU A 36 1.43 26.70 -10.13
C GLU A 36 0.61 25.47 -10.52
N VAL A 37 0.50 24.54 -9.57
CA VAL A 37 -0.20 23.26 -9.74
C VAL A 37 -1.18 23.11 -8.60
N ARG A 38 -2.45 22.85 -8.90
CA ARG A 38 -3.45 22.50 -7.88
C ARG A 38 -3.61 21.00 -7.80
N ILE A 39 -3.43 20.47 -6.59
CA ILE A 39 -3.35 19.03 -6.31
C ILE A 39 -4.52 18.65 -5.42
N LYS A 40 -5.23 17.57 -5.78
CA LYS A 40 -6.15 16.87 -4.90
C LYS A 40 -5.34 15.94 -4.01
N ILE A 41 -5.24 16.25 -2.72
CA ILE A 41 -4.48 15.43 -1.76
C ILE A 41 -5.30 14.19 -1.40
N LEU A 42 -4.68 13.02 -1.55
CA LEU A 42 -5.27 11.71 -1.23
C LEU A 42 -4.73 11.11 0.07
N ALA A 43 -3.54 11.53 0.47
CA ALA A 43 -3.02 11.22 1.78
C ALA A 43 -2.01 12.26 2.25
N THR A 44 -1.84 12.36 3.57
CA THR A 44 -0.81 13.20 4.17
C THR A 44 -0.24 12.57 5.43
N GLY A 45 1.09 12.64 5.57
CA GLY A 45 1.83 12.36 6.79
C GLY A 45 1.65 13.46 7.84
N VAL A 46 1.73 13.11 9.13
CA VAL A 46 1.88 14.07 10.24
C VAL A 46 3.27 13.88 10.85
N CYS A 47 4.05 14.96 10.93
CA CYS A 47 5.44 14.92 11.34
C CYS A 47 5.74 15.97 12.44
N HIS A 48 6.86 15.78 13.15
CA HIS A 48 7.27 16.69 14.22
C HIS A 48 7.49 18.13 13.72
N THR A 49 7.85 18.34 12.45
CA THR A 49 7.98 19.68 11.87
C THR A 49 6.65 20.44 11.90
N ASP A 50 5.52 19.76 11.64
CA ASP A 50 4.20 20.36 11.71
C ASP A 50 3.84 20.74 13.16
N ALA A 51 4.18 19.87 14.13
CA ALA A 51 3.96 20.12 15.56
C ALA A 51 4.82 21.25 16.10
N TYR A 52 6.09 21.28 15.73
CA TYR A 52 7.02 22.33 16.13
C TYR A 52 6.53 23.73 15.73
N THR A 53 5.97 23.85 14.52
CA THR A 53 5.32 25.07 14.05
C THR A 53 4.04 25.35 14.83
N LEU A 54 3.17 24.34 14.97
CA LEU A 54 1.91 24.47 15.70
C LEU A 54 2.13 24.90 17.15
N ASP A 55 3.18 24.43 17.81
CA ASP A 55 3.55 24.77 19.19
C ASP A 55 4.15 26.18 19.32
N GLY A 56 4.36 26.89 18.20
CA GLY A 56 4.87 28.26 18.17
C GLY A 56 6.38 28.34 18.44
N HIS A 57 7.12 27.26 18.22
CA HIS A 57 8.57 27.26 18.34
C HIS A 57 9.29 27.67 17.05
N ASP A 58 8.59 27.62 15.91
CA ASP A 58 9.12 28.04 14.60
C ASP A 58 9.15 29.58 14.46
N PRO A 59 10.33 30.21 14.28
CA PRO A 59 10.43 31.65 13.99
C PRO A 59 9.78 32.07 12.68
N GLU A 60 9.64 31.15 11.72
CA GLU A 60 8.96 31.38 10.44
C GLU A 60 7.45 31.09 10.54
N GLY A 61 6.97 30.62 11.69
CA GLY A 61 5.57 30.28 11.91
C GLY A 61 4.65 31.50 11.75
N ALA A 62 3.78 31.45 10.73
CA ALA A 62 2.77 32.45 10.47
C ALA A 62 1.36 31.84 10.62
N PHE A 63 0.45 32.55 11.29
CA PHE A 63 -0.93 32.10 11.52
C PHE A 63 -1.93 33.18 11.05
N PRO A 64 -3.13 32.81 10.56
CA PRO A 64 -3.65 31.45 10.44
C PRO A 64 -3.12 30.70 9.21
N VAL A 65 -2.92 29.39 9.30
CA VAL A 65 -2.19 28.59 8.29
C VAL A 65 -2.80 27.21 8.10
N VAL A 66 -2.65 26.66 6.89
CA VAL A 66 -2.86 25.23 6.61
C VAL A 66 -1.49 24.54 6.64
N LEU A 67 -1.24 23.72 7.66
CA LEU A 67 0.01 22.97 7.84
C LEU A 67 0.09 21.74 6.91
N GLY A 68 1.08 20.87 7.13
CA GLY A 68 1.29 19.63 6.38
C GLY A 68 2.26 19.81 5.21
N HIS A 69 3.23 18.91 5.13
CA HIS A 69 4.27 18.93 4.09
C HIS A 69 4.59 17.55 3.50
N GLU A 70 3.87 16.51 3.92
CA GLU A 70 4.09 15.12 3.52
C GLU A 70 2.88 14.57 2.74
N GLY A 71 2.61 15.14 1.56
CA GLY A 71 1.41 14.83 0.79
C GLY A 71 1.62 13.79 -0.32
N GLY A 72 0.54 13.09 -0.67
CA GLY A 72 0.43 12.31 -1.91
C GLY A 72 -0.91 12.59 -2.56
N GLY A 73 -0.92 12.94 -3.84
CA GLY A 73 -2.14 13.41 -4.50
C GLY A 73 -2.16 13.24 -6.00
N ILE A 74 -3.23 13.75 -6.61
CA ILE A 74 -3.45 13.74 -8.05
C ILE A 74 -3.61 15.18 -8.52
N VAL A 75 -2.92 15.55 -9.59
CA VAL A 75 -3.05 16.89 -10.19
C VAL A 75 -4.48 17.10 -10.66
N GLU A 76 -5.12 18.16 -10.17
CA GLU A 76 -6.47 18.53 -10.58
C GLU A 76 -6.43 19.52 -11.75
N SER A 77 -5.62 20.58 -11.64
CA SER A 77 -5.39 21.56 -12.69
C SER A 77 -4.00 22.17 -12.58
N VAL A 78 -3.54 22.76 -13.68
CA VAL A 78 -2.25 23.44 -13.78
C VAL A 78 -2.49 24.86 -14.28
N GLY A 79 -1.67 25.79 -13.83
CA GLY A 79 -1.69 27.16 -14.33
C GLY A 79 -0.84 27.33 -15.59
N GLU A 80 -0.82 28.55 -16.11
CA GLU A 80 -0.09 28.91 -17.33
C GLU A 80 1.41 28.58 -17.22
N GLY A 81 1.99 28.06 -18.31
CA GLY A 81 3.43 27.78 -18.40
C GLY A 81 3.91 26.49 -17.71
N VAL A 82 3.04 25.80 -16.96
CA VAL A 82 3.35 24.49 -16.39
C VAL A 82 3.43 23.43 -17.48
N THR A 83 4.53 22.68 -17.50
CA THR A 83 4.79 21.66 -18.54
C THR A 83 5.23 20.32 -17.98
N SER A 84 5.67 20.27 -16.72
CA SER A 84 6.24 19.06 -16.13
C SER A 84 5.21 18.06 -15.59
N VAL A 85 3.96 18.50 -15.40
CA VAL A 85 2.84 17.67 -14.96
C VAL A 85 1.56 18.09 -15.67
N VAL A 86 0.60 17.18 -15.77
CA VAL A 86 -0.73 17.42 -16.35
C VAL A 86 -1.84 16.92 -15.42
N PRO A 87 -3.10 17.41 -15.57
CA PRO A 87 -4.24 16.87 -14.83
C PRO A 87 -4.33 15.35 -14.91
N GLY A 88 -4.53 14.70 -13.75
CA GLY A 88 -4.56 13.24 -13.61
C GLY A 88 -3.22 12.60 -13.24
N ASP A 89 -2.10 13.33 -13.32
CA ASP A 89 -0.81 12.80 -12.86
C ASP A 89 -0.80 12.61 -11.34
N HIS A 90 -0.22 11.50 -10.89
CA HIS A 90 0.04 11.25 -9.47
C HIS A 90 1.33 11.97 -9.07
N VAL A 91 1.27 12.68 -7.93
CA VAL A 91 2.33 13.59 -7.52
C VAL A 91 2.56 13.58 -6.01
N ILE A 92 3.79 13.93 -5.64
CA ILE A 92 4.19 14.27 -4.27
C ILE A 92 4.63 15.75 -4.27
N PRO A 93 3.98 16.64 -3.49
CA PRO A 93 4.49 17.98 -3.21
C PRO A 93 5.74 17.92 -2.31
N LEU A 94 6.67 18.83 -2.55
CA LEU A 94 8.01 18.80 -1.99
C LEU A 94 8.37 20.16 -1.41
N TYR A 95 8.69 20.19 -0.12
CA TYR A 95 9.13 21.41 0.55
C TYR A 95 10.51 21.88 0.08
N THR A 96 11.35 20.99 -0.45
CA THR A 96 12.60 21.39 -1.10
C THR A 96 12.37 21.44 -2.62
N PRO A 97 12.29 22.64 -3.23
CA PRO A 97 12.04 22.76 -4.66
C PRO A 97 13.24 22.31 -5.51
N GLN A 98 13.02 22.08 -6.80
CA GLN A 98 14.06 21.87 -7.80
C GLN A 98 13.69 22.58 -9.12
N CYS A 99 14.33 23.74 -9.35
CA CYS A 99 14.04 24.57 -10.53
C CYS A 99 14.94 24.30 -11.74
N TYR A 100 16.00 23.49 -11.59
CA TYR A 100 17.03 23.18 -12.59
C TYR A 100 17.91 24.35 -13.07
N ASP A 101 17.48 25.60 -12.89
CA ASP A 101 18.15 26.74 -13.49
C ASP A 101 19.05 27.54 -12.52
N CYS A 102 18.75 27.56 -11.22
CA CYS A 102 19.54 28.33 -10.28
C CYS A 102 20.94 27.72 -10.03
N LYS A 103 21.89 28.55 -9.57
CA LYS A 103 23.28 28.11 -9.28
C LYS A 103 23.36 26.90 -8.33
N PHE A 104 22.40 26.76 -7.41
CA PHE A 104 22.33 25.64 -6.48
C PHE A 104 21.85 24.36 -7.16
N CYS A 105 20.80 24.42 -7.99
CA CYS A 105 20.32 23.27 -8.74
C CYS A 105 21.38 22.75 -9.73
N LYS A 106 22.12 23.66 -10.38
CA LYS A 106 23.21 23.32 -11.31
C LYS A 106 24.45 22.77 -10.61
N ASN A 107 24.60 22.96 -9.29
CA ASN A 107 25.75 22.48 -8.54
C ASN A 107 25.49 21.06 -8.00
N PRO A 108 26.39 20.07 -8.24
CA PRO A 108 26.22 18.71 -7.72
C PRO A 108 26.43 18.61 -6.20
N LYS A 109 27.02 19.62 -5.55
CA LYS A 109 27.33 19.61 -4.11
C LYS A 109 26.13 19.93 -3.20
N THR A 110 24.96 20.23 -3.76
CA THR A 110 23.80 20.66 -2.97
C THR A 110 22.46 20.36 -3.65
N ASN A 111 21.41 20.25 -2.84
CA ASN A 111 20.01 20.18 -3.24
C ASN A 111 19.21 21.45 -2.86
N LEU A 112 19.83 22.46 -2.26
CA LEU A 112 19.15 23.63 -1.67
C LEU A 112 18.77 24.69 -2.71
N CYS A 113 17.78 24.39 -3.55
CA CYS A 113 17.21 25.36 -4.48
C CYS A 113 16.72 26.62 -3.75
N GLN A 114 17.14 27.79 -4.23
CA GLN A 114 16.77 29.08 -3.62
C GLN A 114 15.65 29.82 -4.36
N LYS A 115 15.14 29.26 -5.47
CA LYS A 115 14.27 30.00 -6.42
C LYS A 115 13.02 30.61 -5.77
N ILE A 116 12.44 29.94 -4.78
CA ILE A 116 11.21 30.38 -4.10
C ILE A 116 11.38 30.45 -2.58
N ARG A 117 12.60 30.36 -2.06
CA ARG A 117 12.82 30.23 -0.60
C ARG A 117 12.31 31.46 0.16
N SER A 118 12.48 32.66 -0.40
CA SER A 118 12.05 33.91 0.21
C SER A 118 10.54 34.01 0.39
N THR A 119 9.75 33.55 -0.59
CA THR A 119 8.28 33.55 -0.51
C THR A 119 7.77 32.37 0.30
N GLN A 120 8.39 31.19 0.14
CA GLN A 120 8.03 29.97 0.86
C GLN A 120 8.14 30.13 2.38
N GLY A 121 9.19 30.79 2.87
CA GLY A 121 9.37 31.06 4.32
C GLY A 121 8.40 32.10 4.89
N GLN A 122 7.76 32.89 4.02
CA GLN A 122 6.72 33.84 4.41
C GLN A 122 5.30 33.24 4.31
N GLY A 123 5.20 31.96 3.93
CA GLY A 123 3.92 31.27 3.75
C GLY A 123 3.10 31.79 2.57
N VAL A 124 3.75 32.25 1.50
CA VAL A 124 3.09 32.75 0.28
C VAL A 124 3.63 32.08 -0.99
N MET A 125 2.84 32.13 -2.06
CA MET A 125 3.22 31.61 -3.38
C MET A 125 4.33 32.46 -4.02
N PRO A 126 4.97 32.01 -5.12
CA PRO A 126 6.05 32.77 -5.78
C PRO A 126 5.68 34.19 -6.20
N ASP A 127 4.38 34.49 -6.37
CA ASP A 127 3.86 35.81 -6.69
C ASP A 127 3.57 36.69 -5.45
N GLY A 128 3.92 36.22 -4.24
CA GLY A 128 3.70 36.92 -2.98
C GLY A 128 2.28 36.83 -2.43
N THR A 129 1.38 36.09 -3.07
CA THR A 129 -0.04 36.00 -2.66
C THR A 129 -0.40 34.62 -2.11
N LYS A 130 -1.57 34.49 -1.47
CA LYS A 130 -2.08 33.24 -0.90
C LYS A 130 -3.10 32.59 -1.82
N ARG A 131 -3.45 31.33 -1.56
CA ARG A 131 -4.45 30.56 -2.34
C ARG A 131 -5.59 30.04 -1.48
N PHE A 132 -5.56 30.31 -0.18
CA PHE A 132 -6.51 29.80 0.78
C PHE A 132 -7.24 30.96 1.45
N THR A 133 -8.56 30.84 1.52
CA THR A 133 -9.42 31.76 2.27
C THR A 133 -10.35 30.93 3.15
N CYS A 134 -10.60 31.38 4.38
CA CYS A 134 -11.61 30.80 5.26
C CYS A 134 -12.28 31.91 6.06
N LYS A 135 -13.62 31.94 6.05
CA LYS A 135 -14.42 32.95 6.78
C LYS A 135 -13.98 34.40 6.45
N GLY A 136 -13.69 34.66 5.18
CA GLY A 136 -13.23 35.98 4.70
C GLY A 136 -11.79 36.37 5.07
N LYS A 137 -11.02 35.48 5.72
CA LYS A 137 -9.60 35.69 6.05
C LYS A 137 -8.72 34.84 5.14
N GLU A 138 -7.64 35.42 4.61
CA GLU A 138 -6.63 34.65 3.90
C GLU A 138 -5.83 33.77 4.89
N LEU A 139 -5.51 32.55 4.47
CA LEU A 139 -4.67 31.62 5.22
C LEU A 139 -3.29 31.51 4.58
N PHE A 140 -2.25 31.46 5.39
CA PHE A 140 -0.89 31.22 4.94
C PHE A 140 -0.71 29.78 4.43
N HIS A 141 0.27 29.62 3.55
CA HIS A 141 0.81 28.33 3.16
C HIS A 141 1.90 27.89 4.12
N PHE A 142 2.12 26.58 4.22
CA PHE A 142 3.16 25.99 5.04
C PHE A 142 4.13 25.20 4.18
N MET A 143 5.41 25.57 4.23
CA MET A 143 6.50 24.93 3.48
C MET A 143 6.23 24.80 1.97
N GLY A 144 5.34 25.64 1.40
CA GLY A 144 4.91 25.56 0.00
C GLY A 144 4.12 24.29 -0.37
N CYS A 145 3.60 23.56 0.63
CA CYS A 145 2.92 22.28 0.47
C CYS A 145 1.48 22.29 0.99
N SER A 146 1.27 22.70 2.25
CA SER A 146 -0.05 22.80 2.91
C SER A 146 -0.97 21.58 2.70
N THR A 147 -0.48 20.39 3.04
CA THR A 147 -1.12 19.12 2.69
C THR A 147 -2.23 18.69 3.65
N PHE A 148 -2.49 19.44 4.74
CA PHE A 148 -3.65 19.21 5.61
C PHE A 148 -4.95 19.80 5.03
N SER A 149 -5.15 19.65 3.73
CA SER A 149 -6.32 20.10 2.97
C SER A 149 -6.63 19.09 1.87
N GLU A 150 -7.91 18.93 1.51
CA GLU A 150 -8.30 18.10 0.37
C GLU A 150 -7.73 18.62 -0.96
N TYR A 151 -7.53 19.93 -1.08
CA TYR A 151 -6.85 20.56 -2.21
C TYR A 151 -5.81 21.57 -1.75
N THR A 152 -4.65 21.55 -2.41
CA THR A 152 -3.57 22.53 -2.19
C THR A 152 -3.07 23.07 -3.52
N VAL A 153 -2.37 24.20 -3.48
CA VAL A 153 -1.70 24.79 -4.64
C VAL A 153 -0.20 24.90 -4.33
N CYS A 154 0.62 24.31 -5.18
CA CYS A 154 2.07 24.31 -5.04
C CYS A 154 2.72 24.97 -6.27
N ALA A 155 3.93 25.50 -6.12
CA ALA A 155 4.75 25.88 -7.27
C ALA A 155 5.13 24.62 -8.06
N GLU A 156 5.14 24.67 -9.40
CA GLU A 156 5.50 23.53 -10.27
C GLU A 156 6.85 22.91 -9.88
N ILE A 157 7.82 23.74 -9.55
CA ILE A 157 9.17 23.33 -9.16
C ILE A 157 9.22 22.59 -7.81
N SER A 158 8.12 22.54 -7.07
CA SER A 158 7.92 21.81 -5.82
C SER A 158 7.04 20.57 -6.02
N VAL A 159 6.78 20.13 -7.25
CA VAL A 159 5.92 18.98 -7.53
C VAL A 159 6.72 17.90 -8.27
N SER A 160 6.70 16.69 -7.73
CA SER A 160 7.31 15.51 -8.36
C SER A 160 6.25 14.54 -8.84
N LYS A 161 6.27 14.22 -10.13
CA LYS A 161 5.46 13.16 -10.74
C LYS A 161 5.96 11.78 -10.34
N VAL A 162 5.05 10.87 -9.99
CA VAL A 162 5.40 9.51 -9.53
C VAL A 162 4.57 8.46 -10.28
N ASP A 163 4.93 7.17 -10.13
CA ASP A 163 4.19 6.07 -10.74
C ASP A 163 2.70 6.11 -10.30
N PRO A 164 1.73 6.19 -11.23
CA PRO A 164 0.31 6.21 -10.89
C PRO A 164 -0.19 4.92 -10.21
N LYS A 165 0.59 3.84 -10.24
CA LYS A 165 0.29 2.59 -9.53
C LYS A 165 0.76 2.61 -8.08
N ALA A 166 1.59 3.57 -7.68
CA ALA A 166 2.08 3.66 -6.32
C ALA A 166 0.95 4.06 -5.35
N PRO A 167 0.78 3.36 -4.22
CA PRO A 167 -0.19 3.72 -3.20
C PRO A 167 0.19 5.05 -2.54
N LEU A 168 -0.56 6.11 -2.86
CA LEU A 168 -0.28 7.49 -2.40
C LEU A 168 -0.38 7.62 -0.87
N GLU A 169 -1.16 6.77 -0.21
CA GLU A 169 -1.23 6.63 1.25
C GLU A 169 0.03 6.06 1.91
N LYS A 170 0.98 5.58 1.11
CA LYS A 170 2.29 5.12 1.56
C LYS A 170 3.38 6.06 1.08
N VAL A 171 3.42 6.33 -0.22
CA VAL A 171 4.53 7.07 -0.82
C VAL A 171 4.53 8.56 -0.47
N CYS A 172 3.44 9.11 0.09
CA CYS A 172 3.43 10.48 0.63
C CYS A 172 4.56 10.72 1.65
N LEU A 173 4.99 9.69 2.38
CA LEU A 173 6.07 9.75 3.37
C LEU A 173 7.47 9.96 2.74
N LEU A 174 7.60 9.71 1.43
CA LEU A 174 8.83 10.00 0.68
C LEU A 174 9.00 11.50 0.41
N GLY A 175 8.00 12.32 0.74
CA GLY A 175 8.09 13.78 0.71
C GLY A 175 8.93 14.38 1.84
N CYS A 176 9.23 13.64 2.92
CA CYS A 176 10.07 14.16 4.01
C CYS A 176 10.86 13.09 4.77
N GLY A 177 10.31 12.50 5.84
CA GLY A 177 11.08 11.83 6.89
C GLY A 177 11.91 10.64 6.41
N ILE A 178 11.31 9.76 5.60
CA ILE A 178 11.98 8.55 5.09
C ILE A 178 13.15 8.95 4.17
N SER A 179 12.87 9.80 3.17
CA SER A 179 13.88 10.28 2.22
C SER A 179 15.02 11.02 2.92
N THR A 180 14.69 11.78 3.97
CA THR A 180 15.67 12.55 4.74
C THR A 180 16.66 11.64 5.46
N GLY A 181 16.17 10.68 6.26
CA GLY A 181 17.06 9.77 6.99
C GLY A 181 17.84 8.84 6.06
N TYR A 182 17.16 8.24 5.08
CA TYR A 182 17.79 7.33 4.12
C TYR A 182 18.88 8.02 3.31
N GLY A 183 18.60 9.23 2.80
CA GLY A 183 19.58 10.02 2.07
C GLY A 183 20.69 10.60 2.94
N ALA A 184 20.45 10.89 4.22
CA ALA A 184 21.52 11.35 5.11
C ALA A 184 22.63 10.32 5.24
N ALA A 185 22.28 9.03 5.34
CA ALA A 185 23.26 7.94 5.35
C ALA A 185 23.94 7.77 3.97
N LEU A 186 23.15 7.70 2.89
CA LEU A 186 23.68 7.33 1.56
C LEU A 186 24.36 8.48 0.81
N ASN A 187 23.83 9.69 0.87
CA ASN A 187 24.28 10.82 0.06
C ASN A 187 25.17 11.78 0.84
N THR A 188 24.77 12.11 2.07
CA THR A 188 25.45 13.15 2.88
C THR A 188 26.68 12.58 3.58
N ALA A 189 26.48 11.54 4.39
CA ALA A 189 27.55 10.84 5.10
C ALA A 189 28.32 9.87 4.19
N LYS A 190 27.64 9.31 3.18
CA LYS A 190 28.18 8.28 2.28
C LYS A 190 28.79 7.12 3.06
N VAL A 191 27.98 6.57 3.96
CA VAL A 191 28.36 5.46 4.83
C VAL A 191 29.07 4.38 4.03
N SER A 192 30.25 3.97 4.50
CA SER A 192 31.07 2.96 3.83
C SER A 192 30.74 1.55 4.34
N GLN A 193 30.91 0.55 3.47
CA GLN A 193 30.76 -0.85 3.86
C GLN A 193 31.67 -1.20 5.04
N GLY A 194 31.12 -1.93 6.02
CA GLY A 194 31.83 -2.38 7.22
C GLY A 194 31.87 -1.37 8.38
N SER A 195 31.37 -0.15 8.18
CA SER A 195 31.43 0.91 9.21
C SER A 195 30.56 0.62 10.44
N ILE A 196 30.89 1.26 11.55
CA ILE A 196 30.10 1.29 12.79
C ILE A 196 29.37 2.63 12.89
N CYS A 197 28.04 2.60 12.93
CA CYS A 197 27.20 3.81 12.96
C CYS A 197 26.48 3.99 14.30
N GLY A 198 26.30 5.25 14.74
CA GLY A 198 25.48 5.62 15.88
C GLY A 198 24.32 6.56 15.50
N VAL A 199 23.10 6.26 15.93
CA VAL A 199 21.89 7.02 15.56
C VAL A 199 21.16 7.49 16.82
N TRP A 200 21.17 8.80 17.06
CA TRP A 200 20.45 9.43 18.17
C TRP A 200 19.02 9.74 17.78
N GLY A 201 18.07 9.15 18.52
CA GLY A 201 16.63 9.30 18.32
C GLY A 201 16.07 8.26 17.35
N LEU A 202 15.25 7.34 17.87
CA LEU A 202 14.66 6.24 17.11
C LEU A 202 13.22 6.55 16.66
N GLY A 203 13.00 7.79 16.23
CA GLY A 203 11.79 8.20 15.50
C GLY A 203 11.88 7.81 14.01
N ALA A 204 10.92 8.24 13.20
CA ALA A 204 10.89 7.89 11.77
C ALA A 204 12.18 8.24 11.02
N VAL A 205 12.74 9.42 11.25
CA VAL A 205 14.00 9.85 10.60
C VAL A 205 15.16 8.94 11.02
N GLY A 206 15.30 8.63 12.31
CA GLY A 206 16.35 7.74 12.80
C GLY A 206 16.20 6.30 12.29
N LEU A 207 14.98 5.77 12.23
CA LEU A 207 14.70 4.47 11.60
C LEU A 207 15.07 4.46 10.11
N ALA A 208 14.83 5.57 9.40
CA ALA A 208 15.24 5.71 8.00
C ALA A 208 16.76 5.84 7.83
N VAL A 209 17.46 6.49 8.77
CA VAL A 209 18.93 6.47 8.83
C VAL A 209 19.45 5.06 9.03
N ILE A 210 18.91 4.30 9.99
CA ILE A 210 19.30 2.90 10.24
C ILE A 210 19.13 2.07 8.95
N MET A 211 18.00 2.23 8.26
CA MET A 211 17.75 1.57 6.98
C MET A 211 18.79 1.97 5.92
N GLY A 212 19.19 3.24 5.86
CA GLY A 212 20.23 3.74 4.97
C GLY A 212 21.62 3.18 5.29
N CYS A 213 22.01 3.16 6.56
CA CYS A 213 23.27 2.56 7.02
C CYS A 213 23.33 1.06 6.68
N LYS A 214 22.23 0.34 6.87
CA LYS A 214 22.12 -1.08 6.49
C LYS A 214 22.25 -1.27 4.98
N ALA A 215 21.58 -0.44 4.19
CA ALA A 215 21.68 -0.50 2.73
C ALA A 215 23.11 -0.21 2.22
N ALA A 216 23.85 0.65 2.93
CA ALA A 216 25.26 0.94 2.66
C ALA A 216 26.23 -0.17 3.11
N GLY A 217 25.76 -1.16 3.87
CA GLY A 217 26.57 -2.28 4.34
C GLY A 217 27.36 -2.01 5.62
N ALA A 218 26.89 -1.13 6.50
CA ALA A 218 27.46 -0.95 7.85
C ALA A 218 27.48 -2.28 8.63
N SER A 219 28.54 -2.55 9.39
CA SER A 219 28.69 -3.81 10.15
C SER A 219 27.94 -3.78 11.48
N LYS A 220 27.89 -2.61 12.13
CA LYS A 220 27.16 -2.37 13.38
C LYS A 220 26.40 -1.04 13.30
N ILE A 221 25.18 -1.03 13.81
CA ILE A 221 24.30 0.15 13.81
C ILE A 221 23.69 0.26 15.21
N PHE A 222 24.21 1.20 16.00
CA PHE A 222 23.77 1.47 17.36
C PHE A 222 22.61 2.46 17.34
N GLY A 223 21.48 2.08 17.93
CA GLY A 223 20.40 2.99 18.25
C GLY A 223 20.57 3.61 19.64
N ILE A 224 20.49 4.93 19.75
CA ILE A 224 20.61 5.66 21.01
C ILE A 224 19.30 6.41 21.29
N ASP A 225 18.53 5.94 22.27
CA ASP A 225 17.25 6.54 22.66
C ASP A 225 16.98 6.32 24.16
N LEU A 226 16.21 7.22 24.78
CA LEU A 226 15.81 7.10 26.19
C LEU A 226 14.70 6.06 26.41
N ASN A 227 13.98 5.69 25.35
CA ASN A 227 12.89 4.73 25.41
C ASN A 227 13.32 3.35 24.84
N PRO A 228 13.59 2.36 25.71
CA PRO A 228 14.03 1.04 25.27
C PRO A 228 12.98 0.29 24.43
N ALA A 229 11.69 0.62 24.57
CA ALA A 229 10.61 -0.01 23.80
C ALA A 229 10.71 0.27 22.28
N LYS A 230 11.49 1.28 21.86
CA LYS A 230 11.72 1.57 20.44
C LYS A 230 12.74 0.63 19.80
N PHE A 231 13.54 -0.09 20.58
CA PHE A 231 14.65 -0.88 20.03
C PHE A 231 14.17 -2.08 19.21
N ASP A 232 13.10 -2.76 19.62
CA ASP A 232 12.56 -3.89 18.85
C ASP A 232 12.19 -3.47 17.42
N VAL A 233 11.55 -2.31 17.27
CA VAL A 233 11.24 -1.73 15.96
C VAL A 233 12.54 -1.36 15.23
N ALA A 234 13.48 -0.68 15.89
CA ALA A 234 14.76 -0.30 15.27
C ALA A 234 15.55 -1.52 14.73
N ARG A 235 15.49 -2.66 15.42
CA ARG A 235 16.10 -3.92 14.98
C ARG A 235 15.51 -4.42 13.66
N ASP A 236 14.19 -4.29 13.47
CA ASP A 236 13.53 -4.65 12.21
C ASP A 236 13.97 -3.76 11.03
N PHE A 237 14.39 -2.52 11.31
CA PHE A 237 14.97 -1.61 10.32
C PHE A 237 16.46 -1.84 10.07
N GLY A 238 17.18 -2.46 11.02
CA GLY A 238 18.58 -2.82 10.85
C GLY A 238 19.50 -2.53 12.03
N ALA A 239 19.00 -1.97 13.14
CA ALA A 239 19.84 -1.73 14.31
C ALA A 239 20.36 -3.07 14.87
N THR A 240 21.64 -3.11 15.20
CA THR A 240 22.31 -4.28 15.77
C THR A 240 22.43 -4.18 17.28
N ASP A 241 22.58 -2.96 17.78
CA ASP A 241 22.88 -2.67 19.18
C ASP A 241 22.04 -1.48 19.66
N PHE A 242 21.86 -1.38 20.98
CA PHE A 242 21.09 -0.32 21.62
C PHE A 242 21.82 0.25 22.82
N ILE A 243 21.73 1.56 22.99
CA ILE A 243 22.22 2.26 24.17
C ILE A 243 21.11 3.17 24.68
N ASN A 244 20.66 2.92 25.91
CA ASN A 244 19.89 3.89 26.67
C ASN A 244 20.84 4.65 27.59
N PRO A 245 21.06 5.97 27.38
CA PRO A 245 21.93 6.78 28.24
C PRO A 245 21.60 6.69 29.74
N LYS A 246 20.35 6.40 30.12
CA LYS A 246 19.93 6.26 31.53
C LYS A 246 20.47 5.01 32.22
N ASP A 247 20.91 4.00 31.47
CA ASP A 247 21.45 2.77 32.04
C ASP A 247 22.90 2.97 32.54
N TYR A 248 23.48 4.16 32.32
CA TYR A 248 24.85 4.51 32.66
C TYR A 248 24.92 5.84 33.45
N PRO A 249 24.34 5.92 34.66
CA PRO A 249 24.23 7.17 35.41
C PRO A 249 25.59 7.79 35.80
N ASP A 250 26.62 6.95 35.97
CA ASP A 250 27.95 7.36 36.41
C ASP A 250 28.95 7.56 35.26
N LYS A 251 28.49 7.47 34.00
CA LYS A 251 29.34 7.61 32.82
C LYS A 251 28.70 8.55 31.80
N THR A 252 29.54 9.29 31.10
CA THR A 252 29.11 10.02 29.92
C THR A 252 28.81 9.06 28.77
N ILE A 253 27.90 9.44 27.87
CA ILE A 253 27.59 8.60 26.69
C ILE A 253 28.83 8.36 25.82
N GLN A 254 29.76 9.32 25.78
CA GLN A 254 31.04 9.21 25.11
C GLN A 254 31.88 8.07 25.69
N GLU A 255 32.02 7.97 27.01
CA GLU A 255 32.79 6.88 27.65
C GLU A 255 32.17 5.50 27.38
N VAL A 256 30.84 5.41 27.39
CA VAL A 256 30.11 4.19 27.04
C VAL A 256 30.43 3.78 25.61
N VAL A 257 30.27 4.69 24.64
CA VAL A 257 30.52 4.42 23.23
C VAL A 257 31.97 4.01 22.99
N MET A 258 32.95 4.72 23.56
CA MET A 258 34.37 4.41 23.41
C MET A 258 34.68 2.97 23.87
N SER A 259 34.06 2.53 24.98
CA SER A 259 34.23 1.16 25.48
C SER A 259 33.62 0.07 24.60
N LEU A 260 32.55 0.37 23.87
CA LEU A 260 31.82 -0.59 23.03
C LEU A 260 32.34 -0.67 21.59
N THR A 261 33.07 0.35 21.15
CA THR A 261 33.45 0.53 19.75
C THR A 261 34.96 0.62 19.53
N ASP A 262 35.76 0.58 20.59
CA ASP A 262 37.23 0.72 20.54
C ASP A 262 37.68 2.01 19.82
N GLY A 263 37.03 3.14 20.15
CA GLY A 263 37.48 4.46 19.68
C GLY A 263 36.40 5.40 19.13
N GLY A 264 35.16 4.95 18.99
CA GLY A 264 34.02 5.74 18.53
C GLY A 264 33.37 5.22 17.25
N PHE A 265 32.27 5.85 16.84
CA PHE A 265 31.55 5.52 15.60
C PHE A 265 32.22 6.13 14.38
N ASP A 266 32.25 5.44 13.24
CA ASP A 266 32.68 6.01 11.97
C ASP A 266 31.72 7.11 11.51
N TYR A 267 30.42 6.88 11.71
CA TYR A 267 29.36 7.81 11.35
C TYR A 267 28.35 7.99 12.46
N THR A 268 27.98 9.22 12.79
CA THR A 268 26.89 9.51 13.72
C THR A 268 25.81 10.37 13.10
N PHE A 269 24.58 10.14 13.53
CA PHE A 269 23.41 10.85 13.03
C PHE A 269 22.57 11.35 14.19
N GLU A 270 22.33 12.66 14.25
CA GLU A 270 21.40 13.24 15.22
C GLU A 270 20.04 13.47 14.57
N CYS A 271 19.03 12.78 15.07
CA CYS A 271 17.67 12.76 14.51
C CYS A 271 16.61 13.26 15.53
N ILE A 272 17.01 14.12 16.48
CA ILE A 272 16.13 14.62 17.55
C ILE A 272 15.91 16.13 17.41
N GLY A 273 16.98 16.89 17.19
CA GLY A 273 16.93 18.36 17.21
C GLY A 273 17.34 18.95 18.56
N ASN A 274 18.15 18.23 19.35
CA ASN A 274 18.64 18.72 20.63
C ASN A 274 20.15 19.00 20.56
N ILE A 275 20.56 20.23 20.90
CA ILE A 275 21.96 20.66 20.78
C ILE A 275 22.95 19.85 21.63
N HIS A 276 22.50 19.28 22.75
CA HIS A 276 23.34 18.44 23.60
C HIS A 276 23.58 17.07 22.98
N THR A 277 22.55 16.47 22.36
CA THR A 277 22.71 15.23 21.60
C THR A 277 23.48 15.45 20.30
N MET A 278 23.39 16.62 19.66
CA MET A 278 24.22 16.97 18.52
C MET A 278 25.70 17.00 18.87
N ARG A 279 26.04 17.63 20.01
CA ARG A 279 27.40 17.62 20.55
C ARG A 279 27.85 16.21 20.91
N ALA A 280 27.02 15.45 21.62
CA ALA A 280 27.35 14.09 22.02
C ALA A 280 27.60 13.18 20.81
N ALA A 281 26.79 13.28 19.75
CA ALA A 281 26.97 12.53 18.52
C ALA A 281 28.35 12.82 17.89
N LEU A 282 28.74 14.10 17.77
CA LEU A 282 30.07 14.47 17.29
C LEU A 282 31.19 13.90 18.18
N GLU A 283 31.08 14.05 19.49
CA GLU A 283 32.13 13.61 20.42
C GLU A 283 32.23 12.08 20.54
N CYS A 284 31.18 11.35 20.15
CA CYS A 284 31.15 9.88 20.04
C CYS A 284 31.71 9.36 18.71
N CYS A 285 32.00 10.23 17.73
CA CYS A 285 32.67 9.83 16.50
C CYS A 285 34.11 9.37 16.76
N HIS A 286 34.61 8.49 15.89
CA HIS A 286 35.97 8.02 15.91
C HIS A 286 36.96 9.16 15.69
N LYS A 287 38.03 9.20 16.48
CA LYS A 287 39.13 10.14 16.28
C LYS A 287 39.81 9.89 14.93
N GLY A 288 40.13 10.93 14.18
CA GLY A 288 40.87 10.83 12.92
C GLY A 288 40.00 10.87 11.67
N TRP A 289 38.84 10.19 11.66
CA TRP A 289 38.01 10.10 10.45
C TRP A 289 36.49 10.15 10.69
N GLY A 290 36.02 10.13 11.95
CA GLY A 290 34.60 10.01 12.23
C GLY A 290 33.80 11.24 11.80
N GLU A 291 32.59 11.02 11.28
CA GLU A 291 31.74 12.06 10.73
C GLU A 291 30.35 12.10 11.38
N SER A 292 29.98 13.28 11.90
CA SER A 292 28.66 13.52 12.50
C SER A 292 27.77 14.34 11.57
N THR A 293 26.57 13.83 11.31
CA THR A 293 25.54 14.47 10.51
C THR A 293 24.36 14.90 11.37
N ILE A 294 24.10 16.21 11.43
CA ILE A 294 22.90 16.78 12.05
C ILE A 294 21.74 16.69 11.05
N ILE A 295 20.63 16.08 11.50
CA ILE A 295 19.38 15.98 10.73
C ILE A 295 18.23 16.64 11.51
N GLY A 296 18.19 16.45 12.83
CA GLY A 296 17.22 17.10 13.70
C GLY A 296 17.32 18.62 13.63
N VAL A 297 16.16 19.29 13.63
CA VAL A 297 16.08 20.76 13.58
C VAL A 297 16.07 21.29 15.01
N ALA A 298 17.11 22.06 15.36
CA ALA A 298 17.21 22.69 16.67
C ALA A 298 16.21 23.85 16.82
N ALA A 299 15.84 24.12 18.06
CA ALA A 299 14.98 25.27 18.35
C ALA A 299 15.66 26.61 17.99
N ALA A 300 14.86 27.62 17.73
CA ALA A 300 15.33 28.95 17.37
C ALA A 300 16.33 29.52 18.39
N GLY A 301 17.42 30.11 17.90
CA GLY A 301 18.44 30.75 18.73
C GLY A 301 19.33 29.78 19.52
N GLN A 302 19.17 28.47 19.35
CA GLN A 302 20.05 27.48 19.96
C GLN A 302 21.35 27.33 19.16
N GLU A 303 22.46 27.15 19.88
CA GLU A 303 23.79 27.00 19.28
C GLU A 303 24.41 25.67 19.67
N ILE A 304 25.04 25.04 18.69
CA ILE A 304 25.87 23.86 18.90
C ILE A 304 27.28 24.27 19.33
N SER A 305 27.88 23.54 20.26
CA SER A 305 29.25 23.81 20.73
C SER A 305 30.04 22.53 20.92
N THR A 306 31.36 22.61 20.72
CA THR A 306 32.32 21.57 21.07
C THR A 306 33.70 22.19 21.27
N ARG A 307 34.67 21.42 21.78
CA ARG A 307 36.07 21.86 21.80
C ARG A 307 36.64 21.75 20.38
N PRO A 308 37.28 22.78 19.81
CA PRO A 308 37.84 22.73 18.46
C PRO A 308 38.81 21.56 18.23
N PHE A 309 39.49 21.12 19.30
CA PHE A 309 40.36 19.95 19.25
C PHE A 309 39.67 18.67 18.75
N GLN A 310 38.35 18.53 18.94
CA GLN A 310 37.59 17.41 18.40
C GLN A 310 37.63 17.38 16.86
N LEU A 311 37.60 18.54 16.21
CA LEU A 311 37.69 18.70 14.76
C LEU A 311 39.14 18.67 14.29
N VAL A 312 40.06 19.33 15.00
CA VAL A 312 41.52 19.30 14.71
C VAL A 312 42.03 17.85 14.67
N THR A 313 41.51 16.99 15.54
CA THR A 313 41.86 15.56 15.58
C THR A 313 41.11 14.71 14.56
N GLY A 314 40.53 15.31 13.52
CA GLY A 314 40.08 14.62 12.31
C GLY A 314 38.58 14.31 12.22
N ARG A 315 37.76 14.75 13.19
CA ARG A 315 36.30 14.61 13.05
C ARG A 315 35.72 15.65 12.10
N VAL A 316 34.61 15.29 11.46
CA VAL A 316 33.85 16.18 10.59
C VAL A 316 32.45 16.39 11.14
N TRP A 317 31.97 17.64 11.13
CA TRP A 317 30.61 17.99 11.51
C TRP A 317 29.88 18.64 10.33
N ARG A 318 28.72 18.10 9.94
CA ARG A 318 27.90 18.62 8.85
C ARG A 318 26.41 18.44 9.12
N GLY A 319 25.57 19.01 8.25
CA GLY A 319 24.12 18.84 8.27
C GLY A 319 23.59 18.19 7.00
N SER A 320 22.35 17.71 7.04
CA SER A 320 21.64 17.13 5.89
C SER A 320 20.24 17.70 5.76
N ALA A 321 19.92 18.31 4.61
CA ALA A 321 18.57 18.77 4.28
C ALA A 321 17.94 17.83 3.24
N PHE A 322 16.75 17.31 3.52
CA PHE A 322 16.05 16.33 2.68
C PHE A 322 16.96 15.17 2.20
N GLY A 323 17.91 14.74 3.06
CA GLY A 323 18.82 13.64 2.74
C GLY A 323 19.78 13.91 1.56
N GLY A 324 19.98 15.18 1.19
CA GLY A 324 20.80 15.55 0.03
C GLY A 324 20.16 15.24 -1.33
N TRP A 325 18.91 14.80 -1.37
CA TRP A 325 18.21 14.46 -2.61
C TRP A 325 17.85 15.71 -3.41
N LYS A 326 18.17 15.72 -4.71
CA LYS A 326 17.55 16.64 -5.68
C LYS A 326 16.12 16.16 -5.90
N SER A 327 15.16 16.91 -5.37
CA SER A 327 13.85 16.37 -4.99
C SER A 327 13.04 15.81 -6.17
N ARG A 328 12.84 16.58 -7.25
CA ARG A 328 12.07 16.16 -8.44
C ARG A 328 12.75 15.04 -9.23
N ASP A 329 14.07 14.93 -9.16
CA ASP A 329 14.81 13.84 -9.82
C ASP A 329 14.83 12.55 -9.00
N SER A 330 14.83 12.66 -7.67
CA SER A 330 15.14 11.55 -6.77
C SER A 330 13.89 10.89 -6.19
N VAL A 331 12.85 11.67 -5.87
CA VAL A 331 11.62 11.13 -5.29
C VAL A 331 10.93 10.09 -6.18
N PRO A 332 10.85 10.24 -7.51
CA PRO A 332 10.30 9.19 -8.38
C PRO A 332 11.10 7.89 -8.28
N LYS A 333 12.43 7.98 -8.16
CA LYS A 333 13.31 6.81 -8.02
C LYS A 333 13.13 6.12 -6.68
N LEU A 334 12.94 6.88 -5.60
CA LEU A 334 12.61 6.33 -4.29
C LEU A 334 11.24 5.62 -4.30
N VAL A 335 10.26 6.16 -5.04
CA VAL A 335 8.99 5.47 -5.30
C VAL A 335 9.23 4.16 -6.05
N ASP A 336 10.07 4.16 -7.09
CA ASP A 336 10.41 2.95 -7.82
C ASP A 336 11.12 1.91 -6.93
N GLU A 337 12.01 2.33 -6.04
CA GLU A 337 12.65 1.44 -5.06
C GLU A 337 11.64 0.82 -4.09
N TYR A 338 10.67 1.60 -3.61
CA TYR A 338 9.56 1.09 -2.81
C TYR A 338 8.71 0.08 -3.58
N MET A 339 8.30 0.41 -4.81
CA MET A 339 7.51 -0.48 -5.66
C MET A 339 8.24 -1.79 -5.98
N ASN A 340 9.57 -1.74 -6.02
CA ASN A 340 10.45 -2.90 -6.19
C ASN A 340 10.84 -3.59 -4.86
N LYS A 341 10.23 -3.21 -3.73
CA LYS A 341 10.47 -3.76 -2.38
C LYS A 341 11.92 -3.64 -1.89
N LYS A 342 12.67 -2.67 -2.40
CA LYS A 342 14.04 -2.35 -1.94
C LYS A 342 14.04 -1.36 -0.78
N LEU A 343 13.02 -0.50 -0.71
CA LEU A 343 12.85 0.51 0.32
C LEU A 343 11.62 0.18 1.17
N LYS A 344 11.78 0.16 2.50
CA LYS A 344 10.65 0.03 3.44
C LYS A 344 9.91 1.35 3.55
N VAL A 345 8.59 1.31 3.47
CA VAL A 345 7.69 2.48 3.62
C VAL A 345 6.46 2.10 4.43
N ASP A 346 5.91 0.92 4.17
CA ASP A 346 4.71 0.43 4.84
C ASP A 346 4.90 0.33 6.36
N GLU A 347 6.10 -0.09 6.79
CA GLU A 347 6.47 -0.28 8.19
C GLU A 347 6.58 1.03 8.98
N PHE A 348 6.69 2.17 8.30
CA PHE A 348 6.60 3.48 8.96
C PHE A 348 5.14 3.82 9.29
N VAL A 349 4.16 3.35 8.51
CA VAL A 349 2.75 3.67 8.73
C VAL A 349 2.17 2.80 9.83
N THR A 350 2.12 3.35 11.04
CA THR A 350 1.57 2.65 12.22
C THR A 350 0.08 2.91 12.43
N PHE A 351 -0.43 4.06 11.99
CA PHE A 351 -1.84 4.41 12.07
C PHE A 351 -2.35 5.03 10.77
N THR A 352 -3.62 4.80 10.48
CA THR A 352 -4.35 5.47 9.40
C THR A 352 -5.63 6.06 9.95
N LEU A 353 -5.77 7.38 9.86
CA LEU A 353 -6.90 8.13 10.43
C LEU A 353 -7.54 9.02 9.34
N PRO A 354 -8.82 9.37 9.46
CA PRO A 354 -9.41 10.40 8.61
C PRO A 354 -8.93 11.80 9.03
N LEU A 355 -8.96 12.81 8.13
CA LEU A 355 -8.55 14.19 8.47
C LEU A 355 -9.29 14.76 9.68
N ASP A 356 -10.55 14.39 9.87
CA ASP A 356 -11.37 14.82 11.02
C ASP A 356 -10.76 14.44 12.39
N LYS A 357 -9.81 13.51 12.39
CA LYS A 357 -9.07 13.03 13.57
C LYS A 357 -7.61 13.49 13.60
N ILE A 358 -7.28 14.57 12.90
CA ILE A 358 -5.90 15.08 12.85
C ILE A 358 -5.35 15.44 14.24
N ASN A 359 -6.15 16.03 15.13
CA ASN A 359 -5.70 16.34 16.49
C ASN A 359 -5.34 15.07 17.29
N ASP A 360 -6.09 13.97 17.11
CA ASP A 360 -5.75 12.67 17.69
C ASP A 360 -4.38 12.18 17.16
N ALA A 361 -4.07 12.42 15.87
CA ALA A 361 -2.76 12.08 15.29
C ALA A 361 -1.61 12.88 15.93
N PHE A 362 -1.81 14.17 16.18
CA PHE A 362 -0.85 15.00 16.93
C PHE A 362 -0.68 14.49 18.37
N GLU A 363 -1.75 14.13 19.07
CA GLU A 363 -1.67 13.57 20.43
C GLU A 363 -0.90 12.24 20.46
N TYR A 364 -1.16 11.35 19.50
CA TYR A 364 -0.46 10.07 19.41
C TYR A 364 1.04 10.23 19.12
N MET A 365 1.42 11.24 18.35
CA MET A 365 2.81 11.61 18.12
C MET A 365 3.49 12.10 19.41
N HIS A 366 2.86 13.00 20.16
CA HIS A 366 3.40 13.53 21.43
C HIS A 366 3.55 12.46 22.52
N THR A 367 2.61 11.51 22.58
CA THR A 367 2.66 10.41 23.56
C THR A 367 3.65 9.30 23.20
N GLY A 368 4.37 9.43 22.08
CA GLY A 368 5.38 8.47 21.65
C GLY A 368 4.81 7.10 21.25
N LYS A 369 3.48 7.02 21.05
CA LYS A 369 2.80 5.77 20.66
C LYS A 369 3.09 5.37 19.22
N SER A 370 3.68 6.25 18.39
CA SER A 370 4.13 5.88 17.04
C SER A 370 4.86 6.95 16.25
N PRO A 371 5.67 6.56 15.24
CA PRO A 371 6.46 7.45 14.41
C PRO A 371 5.76 8.00 13.14
N PHE A 372 4.64 7.46 12.64
CA PHE A 372 4.02 7.97 11.40
C PHE A 372 2.51 7.70 11.25
N PHE A 373 1.76 8.73 10.83
CA PHE A 373 0.33 8.66 10.55
C PHE A 373 0.10 8.94 9.07
N SER A 374 -0.54 8.03 8.34
CA SER A 374 -1.11 8.37 7.03
C SER A 374 -2.55 8.77 7.22
N LEU A 375 -2.90 10.02 6.97
CA LEU A 375 -4.31 10.37 6.86
C LEU A 375 -4.81 9.94 5.48
N SER A 376 -5.77 9.01 5.42
CA SER A 376 -6.32 8.51 4.15
C SER A 376 -7.80 8.85 4.04
N TRP A 377 -8.22 9.30 2.86
CA TRP A 377 -9.61 9.60 2.55
C TRP A 377 -10.39 8.39 2.02
N LEU A 378 -9.89 7.17 2.22
CA LEU A 378 -10.58 5.94 1.82
C LEU A 378 -11.85 5.73 2.68
N GLU A 379 -12.92 6.41 2.27
CA GLU A 379 -14.25 6.18 2.82
C GLU A 379 -14.88 4.98 2.14
N LEU A 380 -15.18 3.94 2.93
CA LEU A 380 -16.04 2.85 2.50
C LEU A 380 -17.37 3.42 2.01
N ASN A 381 -17.68 3.17 0.73
CA ASN A 381 -18.91 3.65 0.13
C ASN A 381 -20.12 2.94 0.75
N ARG A 382 -20.76 3.56 1.74
CA ARG A 382 -21.94 3.04 2.45
C ARG A 382 -23.08 2.58 1.54
N LYS A 383 -23.23 3.15 0.34
CA LYS A 383 -24.27 2.74 -0.62
C LYS A 383 -23.89 1.46 -1.39
N LYS A 384 -22.60 1.16 -1.49
CA LYS A 384 -22.06 0.00 -2.23
C LYS A 384 -21.54 -1.11 -1.30
N THR A 385 -21.45 -0.85 0.00
CA THR A 385 -20.98 -1.81 1.01
C THR A 385 -22.17 -2.47 1.71
N GLU A 386 -22.20 -3.78 1.68
CA GLU A 386 -23.19 -4.61 2.38
C GLU A 386 -22.42 -5.70 3.16
N VAL A 387 -23.07 -6.34 4.15
CA VAL A 387 -22.46 -7.38 4.99
C VAL A 387 -23.18 -8.72 4.82
N MET A 388 -22.43 -9.83 4.90
CA MET A 388 -23.00 -11.18 4.91
C MET A 388 -22.55 -11.92 6.16
N VAL A 389 -23.47 -12.66 6.77
CA VAL A 389 -23.12 -13.68 7.75
C VAL A 389 -23.08 -15.03 7.05
N VAL A 390 -21.91 -15.67 7.05
CA VAL A 390 -21.80 -17.04 6.53
C VAL A 390 -22.14 -18.02 7.66
N SER A 391 -23.33 -18.61 7.60
CA SER A 391 -23.81 -19.57 8.59
C SER A 391 -24.88 -20.49 8.00
N ARG A 392 -24.91 -21.72 8.53
CA ARG A 392 -25.93 -22.74 8.20
C ARG A 392 -27.14 -22.70 9.13
N LYS A 393 -27.13 -21.82 10.15
CA LYS A 393 -28.27 -21.67 11.07
C LYS A 393 -29.47 -21.07 10.32
N GLN A 394 -30.66 -21.50 10.72
CA GLN A 394 -31.92 -21.01 10.14
C GLN A 394 -32.14 -19.55 10.52
N GLU A 395 -31.91 -19.23 11.79
CA GLU A 395 -31.78 -17.86 12.29
C GLU A 395 -30.32 -17.41 12.23
N LEU A 396 -30.11 -16.26 11.58
CA LEU A 396 -28.80 -15.63 11.51
C LEU A 396 -28.68 -14.59 12.61
N PRO A 397 -27.51 -14.49 13.26
CA PRO A 397 -27.24 -13.33 14.09
C PRO A 397 -27.34 -12.06 13.22
N ILE A 398 -28.05 -11.07 13.73
CA ILE A 398 -28.03 -9.73 13.14
C ILE A 398 -26.70 -9.12 13.50
N ILE A 399 -25.86 -8.87 12.49
CA ILE A 399 -24.61 -8.15 12.68
C ILE A 399 -24.88 -6.67 12.49
N ASN A 400 -24.62 -5.91 13.54
CA ASN A 400 -24.77 -4.46 13.54
C ASN A 400 -23.42 -3.80 13.29
N ILE A 401 -22.98 -3.82 12.02
CA ILE A 401 -21.82 -3.04 11.59
C ILE A 401 -22.30 -1.66 11.15
N TYR A 402 -21.72 -0.63 11.75
CA TYR A 402 -22.04 0.75 11.45
C TYR A 402 -20.85 1.43 10.76
N ILE A 403 -21.16 2.23 9.74
CA ILE A 403 -20.21 3.19 9.15
C ILE A 403 -20.81 4.58 9.34
N LYS A 404 -20.15 5.42 10.13
CA LYS A 404 -20.60 6.80 10.46
C LYS A 404 -22.07 6.83 10.93
N GLY A 405 -22.42 5.98 11.89
CA GLY A 405 -23.77 5.87 12.45
C GLY A 405 -24.81 5.21 11.54
N THR A 406 -24.50 4.92 10.27
CA THR A 406 -25.41 4.19 9.37
C THR A 406 -25.12 2.70 9.41
N ARG A 407 -26.15 1.89 9.71
CA ARG A 407 -26.03 0.43 9.71
C ARG A 407 -25.87 -0.11 8.29
N LEU A 408 -24.85 -0.93 8.06
CA LEU A 408 -24.70 -1.63 6.78
C LEU A 408 -25.82 -2.64 6.59
N LYS A 409 -26.27 -2.77 5.34
CA LYS A 409 -27.33 -3.72 4.98
C LYS A 409 -26.77 -5.14 5.03
N GLN A 410 -27.37 -5.99 5.85
CA GLN A 410 -27.07 -7.42 5.85
C GLN A 410 -27.83 -8.12 4.72
N LYS A 411 -27.14 -8.97 3.97
CA LYS A 411 -27.68 -9.73 2.83
C LYS A 411 -27.41 -11.22 2.98
N ASP A 412 -28.25 -12.02 2.34
CA ASP A 412 -28.11 -13.48 2.30
C ASP A 412 -27.26 -13.98 1.11
N GLN A 413 -27.00 -13.11 0.14
CA GLN A 413 -26.24 -13.44 -1.06
C GLN A 413 -25.55 -12.21 -1.65
N PHE A 414 -24.38 -12.42 -2.25
CA PHE A 414 -23.57 -11.41 -2.91
C PHE A 414 -23.19 -11.87 -4.31
N LYS A 415 -23.14 -10.94 -5.27
CA LYS A 415 -22.49 -11.18 -6.55
C LYS A 415 -21.11 -10.54 -6.54
N TYR A 416 -20.07 -11.35 -6.46
CA TYR A 416 -18.68 -10.91 -6.42
C TYR A 416 -17.95 -11.38 -7.68
N LEU A 417 -17.38 -10.42 -8.42
CA LEU A 417 -16.70 -10.67 -9.71
C LEU A 417 -17.51 -11.57 -10.66
N GLY A 418 -18.83 -11.41 -10.67
CA GLY A 418 -19.73 -12.20 -11.48
C GLY A 418 -20.25 -13.49 -10.85
N SER A 419 -19.65 -14.00 -9.77
CA SER A 419 -20.05 -15.23 -9.05
C SER A 419 -20.96 -14.94 -7.87
N LEU A 420 -22.00 -15.76 -7.70
CA LEU A 420 -22.93 -15.68 -6.58
C LEU A 420 -22.37 -16.43 -5.38
N ILE A 421 -22.28 -15.74 -4.24
CA ILE A 421 -21.85 -16.29 -2.96
C ILE A 421 -23.06 -16.23 -2.03
N SER A 422 -23.47 -17.36 -1.46
CA SER A 422 -24.58 -17.44 -0.53
C SER A 422 -24.12 -17.57 0.92
N ARG A 423 -24.98 -17.13 1.83
CA ARG A 423 -24.76 -17.21 3.29
C ARG A 423 -24.52 -18.61 3.82
N ASP A 424 -25.01 -19.66 3.15
CA ASP A 424 -24.85 -21.04 3.61
C ASP A 424 -23.50 -21.66 3.18
N GLY A 425 -22.69 -20.91 2.41
CA GLY A 425 -21.41 -21.33 1.87
C GLY A 425 -21.53 -22.48 0.87
N ARG A 426 -22.71 -22.68 0.24
CA ARG A 426 -22.93 -23.72 -0.77
C ARG A 426 -22.99 -23.12 -2.17
N ASN A 427 -22.64 -23.93 -3.17
CA ASN A 427 -22.61 -23.48 -4.57
C ASN A 427 -23.94 -23.73 -5.31
N ASN A 428 -25.00 -24.10 -4.61
CA ASN A 428 -26.26 -24.53 -5.26
C ASN A 428 -26.91 -23.39 -6.06
N SER A 429 -26.96 -22.20 -5.48
CA SER A 429 -27.53 -21.00 -6.11
C SER A 429 -26.66 -20.53 -7.28
N GLU A 430 -25.33 -20.55 -7.11
CA GLU A 430 -24.39 -20.22 -8.18
C GLU A 430 -24.52 -21.18 -9.37
N VAL A 431 -24.48 -22.49 -9.12
CA VAL A 431 -24.60 -23.50 -10.20
C VAL A 431 -25.95 -23.38 -10.91
N ALA A 432 -27.04 -23.17 -10.18
CA ALA A 432 -28.35 -22.95 -10.79
C ALA A 432 -28.38 -21.68 -11.66
N SER A 433 -27.79 -20.59 -11.17
CA SER A 433 -27.64 -19.33 -11.92
C SER A 433 -26.83 -19.52 -13.20
N ARG A 434 -25.73 -20.27 -13.15
CA ARG A 434 -24.89 -20.58 -14.32
C ARG A 434 -25.61 -21.45 -15.34
N ILE A 435 -26.33 -22.47 -14.89
CA ILE A 435 -27.17 -23.31 -15.75
C ILE A 435 -28.23 -22.45 -16.45
N ALA A 436 -28.90 -21.56 -15.72
CA ALA A 436 -29.90 -20.67 -16.29
C ALA A 436 -29.28 -19.73 -17.35
N GLN A 437 -28.16 -19.09 -17.05
CA GLN A 437 -27.43 -18.23 -18.00
C GLN A 437 -26.99 -18.99 -19.26
N ALA A 438 -26.43 -20.19 -19.09
CA ALA A 438 -26.00 -21.04 -20.19
C ALA A 438 -27.18 -21.48 -21.07
N LYS A 439 -28.32 -21.86 -20.46
CA LYS A 439 -29.56 -22.18 -21.20
C LYS A 439 -30.10 -20.99 -21.96
N THR A 440 -30.10 -19.80 -21.36
CA THR A 440 -30.49 -18.56 -22.05
C THR A 440 -29.59 -18.28 -23.25
N ASN A 441 -28.27 -18.44 -23.11
CA ASN A 441 -27.35 -18.26 -24.23
C ASN A 441 -27.54 -19.32 -25.32
N PHE A 442 -27.82 -20.57 -24.95
CA PHE A 442 -28.18 -21.60 -25.93
C PHE A 442 -29.43 -21.21 -26.71
N GLN A 443 -30.47 -20.67 -26.06
CA GLN A 443 -31.69 -20.23 -26.75
C GLN A 443 -31.41 -19.11 -27.75
N LYS A 444 -30.53 -18.15 -27.40
CA LYS A 444 -30.09 -17.09 -28.33
C LYS A 444 -29.38 -17.66 -29.57
N MET A 445 -28.69 -18.78 -29.43
CA MET A 445 -27.97 -19.46 -30.50
C MET A 445 -28.74 -20.63 -31.11
N LYS A 446 -30.02 -20.81 -30.78
CA LYS A 446 -30.79 -22.01 -31.15
C LYS A 446 -30.81 -22.23 -32.67
N THR A 447 -30.99 -21.17 -33.45
CA THR A 447 -31.05 -21.23 -34.92
C THR A 447 -29.78 -21.81 -35.54
N VAL A 448 -28.62 -21.58 -34.91
CA VAL A 448 -27.32 -22.13 -35.33
C VAL A 448 -27.14 -23.53 -34.76
N LEU A 449 -27.31 -23.69 -33.44
CA LEU A 449 -27.02 -24.95 -32.73
C LEU A 449 -27.94 -26.11 -33.11
N THR A 450 -29.12 -25.83 -33.66
CA THR A 450 -30.06 -26.87 -34.14
C THR A 450 -30.20 -26.89 -35.66
N ASN A 451 -29.34 -26.20 -36.42
CA ASN A 451 -29.41 -26.16 -37.87
C ASN A 451 -28.97 -27.51 -38.47
N LYS A 452 -29.76 -28.08 -39.39
CA LYS A 452 -29.45 -29.35 -40.05
C LYS A 452 -28.20 -29.27 -40.95
N ASN A 453 -27.89 -28.08 -41.47
CA ASN A 453 -26.78 -27.84 -42.39
C ASN A 453 -25.45 -27.62 -41.68
N ILE A 454 -25.45 -27.52 -40.34
CA ILE A 454 -24.23 -27.37 -39.54
C ILE A 454 -23.77 -28.76 -39.10
N SER A 455 -22.50 -29.06 -39.35
CA SER A 455 -21.90 -30.32 -38.93
C SER A 455 -21.97 -30.46 -37.40
N ILE A 456 -22.14 -31.69 -36.91
CA ILE A 456 -22.16 -31.98 -35.47
C ILE A 456 -20.88 -31.47 -34.80
N ARG A 457 -19.73 -31.60 -35.46
CA ARG A 457 -18.43 -31.09 -34.98
C ARG A 457 -18.44 -29.58 -34.79
N THR A 458 -19.00 -28.83 -35.75
CA THR A 458 -19.12 -27.36 -35.66
C THR A 458 -20.11 -26.96 -34.57
N GLY A 459 -21.27 -27.62 -34.49
CA GLY A 459 -22.25 -27.39 -33.42
C GLY A 459 -21.67 -27.62 -32.02
N ARG A 460 -20.89 -28.70 -31.86
CA ARG A 460 -20.15 -28.99 -30.63
C ARG A 460 -19.13 -27.90 -30.33
N GLY A 461 -18.33 -27.47 -31.31
CA GLY A 461 -17.39 -26.37 -31.15
C GLY A 461 -18.08 -25.08 -30.68
N ALA A 462 -19.28 -24.78 -31.19
CA ALA A 462 -20.05 -23.64 -30.73
C ALA A 462 -20.54 -23.79 -29.27
N LEU A 463 -20.94 -24.99 -28.83
CA LEU A 463 -21.23 -25.26 -27.42
C LEU A 463 -19.99 -25.01 -26.55
N GLU A 464 -18.84 -25.55 -26.96
CA GLU A 464 -17.56 -25.42 -26.23
C GLU A 464 -17.05 -23.99 -26.14
N CYS A 465 -17.29 -23.16 -27.17
CA CYS A 465 -16.80 -21.78 -27.22
C CYS A 465 -17.75 -20.76 -26.59
N TYR A 466 -19.07 -20.95 -26.68
CA TYR A 466 -20.04 -19.91 -26.29
C TYR A 466 -20.91 -20.27 -25.08
N ILE A 467 -21.13 -21.57 -24.83
CA ILE A 467 -22.05 -22.03 -23.77
C ILE A 467 -21.27 -22.52 -22.56
N GLU A 468 -20.29 -23.40 -22.78
CA GLU A 468 -19.49 -23.97 -21.71
C GLU A 468 -18.72 -22.93 -20.87
N PRO A 469 -18.12 -21.86 -21.42
CA PRO A 469 -17.41 -20.87 -20.60
C PRO A 469 -18.35 -20.14 -19.63
N VAL A 470 -19.59 -19.90 -20.05
CA VAL A 470 -20.64 -19.27 -19.22
C VAL A 470 -21.06 -20.21 -18.11
N LEU A 471 -21.19 -21.49 -18.42
CA LEU A 471 -21.56 -22.52 -17.46
C LEU A 471 -20.45 -22.80 -16.43
N MET A 472 -19.19 -22.77 -16.85
CA MET A 472 -18.02 -23.10 -16.00
C MET A 472 -17.36 -21.89 -15.35
N TYR A 473 -17.92 -20.68 -15.48
CA TYR A 473 -17.33 -19.48 -14.90
C TYR A 473 -17.21 -19.62 -13.37
N GLY A 474 -15.99 -19.53 -12.85
CA GLY A 474 -15.68 -19.64 -11.43
C GLY A 474 -15.75 -21.06 -10.85
N CYS A 475 -15.84 -22.10 -11.70
CA CYS A 475 -15.95 -23.48 -11.26
C CYS A 475 -14.72 -24.00 -10.47
N GLU A 476 -13.59 -23.31 -10.60
CA GLU A 476 -12.35 -23.55 -9.87
C GLU A 476 -12.54 -23.50 -8.35
N ALA A 477 -13.50 -22.70 -7.88
CA ALA A 477 -13.82 -22.53 -6.45
C ALA A 477 -15.01 -23.40 -5.99
N TRP A 478 -15.64 -24.18 -6.87
CA TRP A 478 -16.83 -24.94 -6.49
C TRP A 478 -16.50 -26.23 -5.72
N THR A 479 -17.18 -26.42 -4.61
CA THR A 479 -17.41 -27.75 -4.01
C THR A 479 -18.49 -28.48 -4.80
N ILE A 480 -18.12 -29.58 -5.47
CA ILE A 480 -19.02 -30.34 -6.34
C ILE A 480 -19.63 -31.51 -5.57
N SER A 481 -20.85 -31.37 -5.05
CA SER A 481 -21.56 -32.52 -4.47
C SER A 481 -22.06 -33.48 -5.56
N LYS A 482 -22.36 -34.74 -5.20
CA LYS A 482 -23.08 -35.69 -6.08
C LYS A 482 -24.37 -35.10 -6.69
N GLN A 483 -25.10 -34.29 -5.94
CA GLN A 483 -26.31 -33.63 -6.43
C GLN A 483 -25.97 -32.56 -7.50
N THR A 484 -24.91 -31.78 -7.25
CA THR A 484 -24.40 -30.78 -8.18
C THR A 484 -23.90 -31.44 -9.47
N GLN A 485 -23.15 -32.54 -9.35
CA GLN A 485 -22.67 -33.32 -10.48
C GLN A 485 -23.83 -33.81 -11.36
N LYS A 486 -24.84 -34.48 -10.77
CA LYS A 486 -26.03 -34.93 -11.50
C LYS A 486 -26.75 -33.80 -12.23
N LYS A 487 -26.82 -32.60 -11.64
CA LYS A 487 -27.43 -31.43 -12.28
C LYS A 487 -26.62 -30.94 -13.48
N LEU A 488 -25.29 -30.95 -13.39
CA LEU A 488 -24.39 -30.57 -14.48
C LEU A 488 -24.47 -31.58 -15.63
N GLU A 489 -24.43 -32.87 -15.33
CA GLU A 489 -24.58 -33.96 -16.31
C GLU A 489 -25.94 -33.88 -17.03
N ALA A 490 -27.03 -33.69 -16.28
CA ALA A 490 -28.36 -33.51 -16.87
C ALA A 490 -28.44 -32.25 -17.75
N THR A 491 -27.72 -31.19 -17.39
CA THR A 491 -27.66 -29.94 -18.18
C THR A 491 -26.85 -30.13 -19.45
N GLU A 492 -25.73 -30.85 -19.40
CA GLU A 492 -24.94 -31.21 -20.57
C GLU A 492 -25.76 -32.05 -21.55
N MET A 493 -26.44 -33.09 -21.06
CA MET A 493 -27.36 -33.90 -21.88
C MET A 493 -28.48 -33.06 -22.49
N TRP A 494 -28.99 -32.06 -21.77
CA TRP A 494 -30.00 -31.13 -22.28
C TRP A 494 -29.49 -30.34 -23.50
N PHE A 495 -28.22 -29.90 -23.50
CA PHE A 495 -27.60 -29.21 -24.63
C PHE A 495 -27.36 -30.15 -25.80
N LEU A 496 -26.73 -31.30 -25.55
CA LEU A 496 -26.38 -32.27 -26.59
C LEU A 496 -27.62 -32.82 -27.30
N ARG A 497 -28.65 -33.25 -26.55
CA ARG A 497 -29.89 -33.77 -27.12
C ARG A 497 -30.60 -32.73 -28.00
N ARG A 498 -30.56 -31.44 -27.62
CA ARG A 498 -31.15 -30.36 -28.42
C ARG A 498 -30.36 -30.07 -29.69
N MET A 499 -29.03 -30.02 -29.59
CA MET A 499 -28.15 -29.85 -30.75
C MET A 499 -28.35 -30.98 -31.76
N LEU A 500 -28.40 -32.22 -31.28
CA LEU A 500 -28.67 -33.41 -32.10
C LEU A 500 -30.14 -33.58 -32.49
N ARG A 501 -31.04 -32.70 -32.02
CA ARG A 501 -32.49 -32.73 -32.30
C ARG A 501 -33.15 -34.06 -31.88
N ILE A 502 -32.65 -34.67 -30.81
CA ILE A 502 -33.16 -35.92 -30.24
C ILE A 502 -34.40 -35.60 -29.39
N SER A 503 -35.56 -36.10 -29.83
CA SER A 503 -36.80 -36.03 -29.06
C SER A 503 -36.72 -36.86 -27.78
N TRP A 504 -37.47 -36.47 -26.75
CA TRP A 504 -37.64 -37.27 -25.55
C TRP A 504 -38.29 -38.64 -25.83
N THR A 505 -39.10 -38.74 -26.90
CA THR A 505 -39.74 -39.99 -27.34
C THR A 505 -38.77 -40.97 -28.01
N ALA A 506 -37.57 -40.54 -28.39
CA ALA A 506 -36.62 -41.37 -29.14
C ALA A 506 -35.95 -42.47 -28.27
N LYS A 507 -36.16 -42.47 -26.95
CA LYS A 507 -35.63 -43.45 -25.98
C LYS A 507 -34.12 -43.76 -26.09
N LYS A 508 -33.32 -42.84 -26.67
CA LYS A 508 -31.86 -42.98 -26.75
C LYS A 508 -31.19 -42.82 -25.38
N THR A 509 -30.27 -43.71 -25.05
CA THR A 509 -29.45 -43.64 -23.83
C THR A 509 -28.50 -42.44 -23.87
N ASN A 510 -27.94 -42.03 -22.72
CA ASN A 510 -26.99 -40.92 -22.69
C ASN A 510 -25.67 -41.27 -23.40
N ASP A 511 -25.25 -42.53 -23.34
CA ASP A 511 -24.03 -43.00 -23.99
C ASP A 511 -24.13 -42.88 -25.52
N THR A 512 -25.26 -43.29 -26.10
CA THR A 512 -25.53 -43.11 -27.53
C THR A 512 -25.56 -41.62 -27.93
N VAL A 513 -26.08 -40.73 -27.07
CA VAL A 513 -26.06 -39.28 -27.32
C VAL A 513 -24.63 -38.73 -27.35
N LEU A 514 -23.76 -39.22 -26.46
CA LEU A 514 -22.35 -38.81 -26.40
C LEU A 514 -21.57 -39.28 -27.64
N GLU A 515 -21.80 -40.53 -28.07
CA GLU A 515 -21.23 -41.10 -29.29
C GLU A 515 -21.65 -40.30 -30.53
N GLU A 516 -22.94 -40.01 -30.68
CA GLU A 516 -23.49 -39.21 -31.79
C GLU A 516 -22.98 -37.77 -31.78
N ALA A 517 -22.73 -37.19 -30.60
CA ALA A 517 -22.14 -35.86 -30.48
C ALA A 517 -20.62 -35.86 -30.73
N HIS A 518 -20.01 -37.02 -31.01
CA HIS A 518 -18.56 -37.22 -31.09
C HIS A 518 -17.83 -36.60 -29.89
N THR A 519 -18.35 -36.84 -28.68
CA THR A 519 -17.73 -36.38 -27.45
C THR A 519 -17.63 -37.52 -26.44
N THR A 520 -16.41 -37.79 -26.00
CA THR A 520 -16.12 -38.70 -24.89
C THR A 520 -15.95 -37.94 -23.57
N ARG A 521 -16.02 -36.60 -23.61
CA ARG A 521 -15.63 -35.73 -22.50
C ARG A 521 -16.84 -35.09 -21.86
N LEU A 522 -17.18 -35.58 -20.67
CA LEU A 522 -18.17 -34.97 -19.80
C LEU A 522 -17.67 -33.61 -19.29
N LEU A 523 -18.55 -32.62 -19.24
CA LEU A 523 -18.35 -31.29 -18.67
C LEU A 523 -17.70 -31.34 -17.27
N ILE A 524 -18.05 -32.36 -16.48
CA ILE A 524 -17.49 -32.57 -15.15
C ILE A 524 -15.97 -32.77 -15.19
N SER A 525 -15.44 -33.48 -16.19
CA SER A 525 -14.00 -33.69 -16.37
C SER A 525 -13.29 -32.36 -16.70
N LYS A 526 -13.92 -31.49 -17.50
CA LYS A 526 -13.42 -30.14 -17.78
C LYS A 526 -13.37 -29.27 -16.52
N ILE A 527 -14.41 -29.33 -15.68
CA ILE A 527 -14.46 -28.63 -14.38
C ILE A 527 -13.37 -29.15 -13.44
N ARG A 528 -13.24 -30.47 -13.26
CA ARG A 528 -12.22 -31.08 -12.39
C ARG A 528 -10.80 -30.74 -12.87
N LYS A 529 -10.55 -30.71 -14.18
CA LYS A 529 -9.28 -30.26 -14.76
C LYS A 529 -8.96 -28.81 -14.38
N ARG A 530 -9.93 -27.89 -14.46
CA ARG A 530 -9.75 -26.48 -14.07
C ARG A 530 -9.46 -26.35 -12.59
N GLN A 531 -10.21 -27.06 -11.75
CA GLN A 531 -9.98 -27.12 -10.29
C GLN A 531 -8.57 -27.62 -9.96
N ALA A 532 -8.11 -28.72 -10.56
CA ALA A 532 -6.77 -29.25 -10.32
C ALA A 532 -5.66 -28.31 -10.81
N THR A 533 -5.89 -27.63 -11.93
CA THR A 533 -4.95 -26.64 -12.48
C THR A 533 -4.81 -25.44 -11.54
N PHE A 534 -5.94 -24.91 -11.07
CA PHE A 534 -5.99 -23.80 -10.11
C PHE A 534 -5.37 -24.19 -8.76
N PHE A 535 -5.74 -25.36 -8.21
CA PHE A 535 -5.19 -25.88 -6.97
C PHE A 535 -3.67 -25.97 -7.03
N GLY A 536 -3.10 -26.56 -8.09
CA GLY A 536 -1.65 -26.62 -8.24
C GLY A 536 -1.00 -25.23 -8.33
N HIS A 537 -1.66 -24.25 -8.96
CA HIS A 537 -1.15 -22.87 -9.00
C HIS A 537 -1.12 -22.24 -7.60
N VAL A 538 -2.18 -22.42 -6.81
CA VAL A 538 -2.27 -21.91 -5.43
C VAL A 538 -1.21 -22.55 -4.53
N MET A 539 -1.04 -23.87 -4.59
CA MET A 539 -0.09 -24.59 -3.73
C MET A 539 1.39 -24.23 -3.96
N ARG A 540 1.72 -23.68 -5.13
CA ARG A 540 3.08 -23.21 -5.44
C ARG A 540 3.33 -21.74 -5.05
N ARG A 541 2.33 -21.07 -4.49
CA ARG A 541 2.46 -19.71 -3.95
C ARG A 541 2.56 -19.77 -2.43
N GLU A 542 3.37 -18.89 -1.88
CA GLU A 542 3.34 -18.55 -0.47
C GLU A 542 2.27 -17.46 -0.26
N GLY A 543 1.33 -17.68 0.64
CA GLY A 543 0.23 -16.74 0.87
C GLY A 543 -0.98 -17.33 1.59
N LEU A 544 -1.92 -16.46 1.92
CA LEU A 544 -3.18 -16.78 2.60
C LEU A 544 -4.01 -17.78 1.79
N GLU A 545 -3.96 -17.72 0.47
CA GLU A 545 -4.72 -18.59 -0.43
C GLU A 545 -4.32 -20.07 -0.25
N ASN A 546 -3.04 -20.34 0.02
CA ASN A 546 -2.53 -21.67 0.33
C ASN A 546 -3.16 -22.19 1.62
N LEU A 547 -3.05 -21.40 2.69
CA LEU A 547 -3.63 -21.70 4.02
C LEU A 547 -5.14 -21.92 3.96
N VAL A 548 -5.88 -21.10 3.22
CA VAL A 548 -7.34 -21.22 3.08
C VAL A 548 -7.72 -22.50 2.33
N THR A 549 -6.95 -22.87 1.31
CA THR A 549 -7.25 -24.04 0.47
C THR A 549 -6.95 -25.36 1.19
N THR A 550 -5.93 -25.40 2.05
CA THR A 550 -5.55 -26.59 2.83
C THR A 550 -6.09 -26.61 4.26
N GLY A 551 -6.66 -25.49 4.72
CA GLY A 551 -7.14 -25.30 6.09
C GLY A 551 -8.18 -26.34 6.53
N MET A 552 -8.12 -26.71 7.82
CA MET A 552 -9.14 -27.56 8.43
C MET A 552 -10.22 -26.69 9.08
N LEU A 553 -11.49 -27.02 8.81
CA LEU A 553 -12.63 -26.40 9.49
C LEU A 553 -12.96 -27.22 10.75
N GLU A 554 -13.01 -26.56 11.89
CA GLU A 554 -13.42 -27.17 13.17
C GLU A 554 -14.93 -27.49 13.19
N GLY A 555 -15.32 -28.60 13.83
CA GLY A 555 -16.73 -28.95 14.09
C GLY A 555 -17.14 -30.41 13.79
N LYS A 556 -18.33 -30.80 14.27
CA LYS A 556 -18.90 -32.16 14.08
C LYS A 556 -19.73 -32.25 12.78
N ARG A 557 -19.49 -33.30 11.99
CA ARG A 557 -20.24 -33.62 10.76
C ARG A 557 -21.60 -34.22 11.08
N SER A 558 -22.64 -33.85 10.34
CA SER A 558 -23.91 -34.58 10.37
C SER A 558 -23.77 -35.98 9.73
N ARG A 559 -24.45 -36.98 10.33
CA ARG A 559 -24.39 -38.39 9.90
C ARG A 559 -24.89 -38.53 8.45
N GLY A 560 -24.17 -39.30 7.62
CA GLY A 560 -24.55 -39.60 6.23
C GLY A 560 -24.05 -38.65 5.12
N LYS A 561 -23.32 -37.57 5.45
CA LYS A 561 -22.92 -36.55 4.46
C LYS A 561 -21.54 -36.81 3.83
N GLN A 562 -21.42 -36.75 2.51
CA GLN A 562 -20.15 -36.95 1.80
C GLN A 562 -19.09 -35.92 2.24
N ARG A 563 -17.86 -36.38 2.48
CA ARG A 563 -16.68 -35.53 2.67
C ARG A 563 -16.26 -35.05 1.29
N GLU A 564 -16.34 -33.76 1.00
CA GLU A 564 -15.60 -33.22 -0.13
C GLU A 564 -15.02 -31.87 0.30
N LYS A 565 -13.85 -31.90 0.96
CA LYS A 565 -12.91 -30.80 0.77
C LYS A 565 -12.54 -30.76 -0.72
N LEU A 566 -12.25 -29.58 -1.25
CA LEU A 566 -11.82 -29.46 -2.65
C LEU A 566 -10.64 -30.41 -2.94
N ILE A 567 -9.68 -30.50 -2.02
CA ILE A 567 -8.54 -31.40 -2.12
C ILE A 567 -8.92 -32.90 -2.07
N GLU A 568 -9.93 -33.29 -1.29
CA GLU A 568 -10.36 -34.70 -1.22
C GLU A 568 -11.01 -35.12 -2.53
N GLY A 569 -11.92 -34.30 -3.08
CA GLY A 569 -12.54 -34.59 -4.38
C GLY A 569 -11.54 -34.57 -5.55
N LEU A 570 -10.49 -33.75 -5.46
CA LEU A 570 -9.38 -33.76 -6.43
C LEU A 570 -8.48 -35.00 -6.26
N THR A 571 -8.21 -35.41 -5.03
CA THR A 571 -7.40 -36.59 -4.71
C THR A 571 -8.06 -37.85 -5.24
N ASP A 572 -9.36 -38.01 -4.99
CA ASP A 572 -10.17 -39.12 -5.51
C ASP A 572 -10.16 -39.14 -7.04
N TRP A 573 -10.36 -37.99 -7.69
CA TRP A 573 -10.37 -37.90 -9.15
C TRP A 573 -9.00 -38.16 -9.78
N LEU A 574 -7.93 -37.72 -9.14
CA LEU A 574 -6.54 -37.97 -9.57
C LEU A 574 -6.06 -39.39 -9.22
N LYS A 575 -6.83 -40.16 -8.45
CA LYS A 575 -6.41 -41.43 -7.84
C LYS A 575 -5.11 -41.31 -7.05
N ALA A 576 -4.89 -40.16 -6.42
CA ALA A 576 -3.78 -39.98 -5.49
C ALA A 576 -4.17 -40.66 -4.15
N GLY A 577 -3.28 -41.45 -3.55
CA GLY A 577 -3.64 -42.27 -2.39
C GLY A 577 -4.05 -41.42 -1.18
N LYS A 578 -3.32 -40.34 -0.92
CA LYS A 578 -3.61 -39.40 0.17
C LYS A 578 -3.55 -37.94 -0.29
N SER A 579 -4.32 -37.06 0.34
CA SER A 579 -4.33 -35.62 0.07
C SER A 579 -2.94 -34.97 0.20
N LEU A 580 -2.11 -35.48 1.11
CA LEU A 580 -0.74 -34.99 1.32
C LEU A 580 0.17 -35.30 0.12
N GLU A 581 0.00 -36.48 -0.50
CA GLU A 581 0.75 -36.87 -1.70
C GLU A 581 0.33 -36.03 -2.91
N ALA A 582 -0.96 -35.70 -3.01
CA ALA A 582 -1.47 -34.79 -4.02
C ALA A 582 -0.87 -33.38 -3.85
N ILE A 583 -0.79 -32.88 -2.62
CA ILE A 583 -0.15 -31.60 -2.29
C ILE A 583 1.33 -31.61 -2.66
N GLU A 584 2.08 -32.64 -2.26
CA GLU A 584 3.51 -32.73 -2.57
C GLU A 584 3.77 -32.79 -4.08
N ALA A 585 2.92 -33.52 -4.80
CA ALA A 585 2.99 -33.60 -6.26
C ALA A 585 2.77 -32.24 -6.95
N THR A 586 2.12 -31.26 -6.30
CA THR A 586 1.94 -29.92 -6.89
C THR A 586 3.24 -29.12 -6.99
N LYS A 587 4.26 -29.44 -6.17
CA LYS A 587 5.55 -28.74 -6.18
C LYS A 587 6.29 -28.93 -7.52
N ASP A 588 6.18 -30.12 -8.11
CA ASP A 588 6.67 -30.40 -9.46
C ASP A 588 5.59 -30.11 -10.51
N ARG A 589 5.78 -29.02 -11.26
CA ARG A 589 4.85 -28.57 -12.30
C ARG A 589 4.66 -29.60 -13.42
N LYS A 590 5.71 -30.34 -13.79
CA LYS A 590 5.65 -31.32 -14.88
C LYS A 590 4.90 -32.57 -14.42
N LYS A 591 5.25 -33.09 -13.24
CA LYS A 591 4.55 -34.21 -12.60
C LYS A 591 3.06 -33.92 -12.41
N TRP A 592 2.72 -32.74 -11.87
CA TRP A 592 1.32 -32.34 -11.66
C TRP A 592 0.52 -32.27 -12.96
N ARG A 593 1.09 -31.69 -14.03
CA ARG A 593 0.44 -31.63 -15.35
C ARG A 593 0.19 -33.03 -15.93
N THR A 594 1.14 -33.95 -15.77
CA THR A 594 1.00 -35.34 -16.22
C THR A 594 -0.12 -36.05 -15.47
N MET A 595 -0.20 -35.88 -14.14
CA MET A 595 -1.30 -36.44 -13.34
C MET A 595 -2.67 -35.95 -13.81
N ILE A 596 -2.83 -34.64 -14.03
CA ILE A 596 -4.07 -34.06 -14.56
C ILE A 596 -4.38 -34.64 -15.95
N ALA A 597 -3.39 -34.73 -16.84
CA ALA A 597 -3.59 -35.26 -18.18
C ALA A 597 -4.04 -36.73 -18.16
N ASN A 598 -3.47 -37.54 -17.27
CA ASN A 598 -3.84 -38.94 -17.10
C ASN A 598 -5.24 -39.09 -16.51
N ALA A 599 -5.61 -38.30 -15.51
CA ALA A 599 -6.96 -38.31 -14.94
C ALA A 599 -8.03 -37.91 -15.97
N VAL A 600 -7.74 -36.93 -16.83
CA VAL A 600 -8.63 -36.55 -17.94
C VAL A 600 -8.80 -37.68 -18.96
N LYS A 601 -7.75 -38.50 -19.19
CA LYS A 601 -7.80 -39.67 -20.09
C LYS A 601 -8.47 -40.90 -19.47
N GLN A 602 -8.53 -41.00 -18.14
CA GLN A 602 -9.15 -42.13 -17.43
C GLN A 602 -10.60 -41.86 -17.01
N GLY A 603 -11.02 -40.59 -16.99
CA GLY A 603 -12.40 -40.16 -16.77
C GLY A 603 -13.24 -40.06 -18.05
N THR A 604 -12.75 -40.65 -19.13
CA THR A 604 -13.48 -41.03 -20.35
C THR A 604 -13.72 -42.53 -20.28
#